data_AF-A0A3E0R3L8-F1
#
_entry.id   AF-A0A3E0R3L8-F1
#
_cell.length_a   1.000
_cell.length_b   1.000
_cell.length_c   1.000
_cell.angle_alpha   90.00
_cell.angle_beta   90.00
_cell.angle_gamma   90.00
#
_symmetry.space_group_name_H-M   'P 1'
#
loop_
_entity.id
_entity.type
_entity.pdbx_description
1 polymer ?
#
loop_
_entity_poly.entity_id
_entity_poly.type
_entity_poly.pdbx_seq_one_letter_code
_entity_poly.pdbx_strand_id
1 'polypeptide(L)'
;MNALWKFRIIYWTSALVLLSGIFTSFTGGVSTAFMLATLSLPSALWGSWASMEILDRKKPWFYWIYNGLGVLWLSYIGAIAGYWFLFELDPERFPSVLVNPMFALFWTGALVFAQITIERKNYAEELAEIFIEFTSERKAVRVALNRVLYVESRDTFTLVHLEEMSYPTTRSIKEWSEVLEGFIRTHRSMLVNPTHVVGHSSAKVVLHTGDELPVSRTYKEQVKSHFASED
;
A
#
# COMPACT_ATOMS: atom_id res chain seq x y z
N MET A 1 2.00 -7.68 10.13
CA MET A 1 0.72 -7.16 9.60
C MET A 1 0.98 -6.56 8.22
N ASN A 2 0.35 -7.10 7.17
CA ASN A 2 0.59 -6.67 5.77
C ASN A 2 0.27 -5.18 5.60
N ALA A 3 0.98 -4.48 4.71
CA ALA A 3 0.82 -3.05 4.47
C ALA A 3 -0.64 -2.66 4.17
N LEU A 4 -1.35 -3.50 3.42
CA LEU A 4 -2.76 -3.34 3.09
C LEU A 4 -3.69 -3.37 4.33
N TRP A 5 -3.43 -4.24 5.30
CA TRP A 5 -4.20 -4.28 6.54
C TRP A 5 -3.93 -3.07 7.43
N LYS A 6 -2.68 -2.61 7.50
CA LYS A 6 -2.32 -1.36 8.19
C LYS A 6 -3.08 -0.19 7.58
N PHE A 7 -3.08 -0.06 6.25
CA PHE A 7 -3.83 0.97 5.54
C PHE A 7 -5.34 0.93 5.87
N ARG A 8 -5.98 -0.24 5.76
CA ARG A 8 -7.43 -0.37 6.02
C ARG A 8 -7.82 0.04 7.44
N ILE A 9 -7.03 -0.33 8.44
CA ILE A 9 -7.27 0.05 9.83
C ILE A 9 -7.18 1.57 9.98
N ILE A 10 -6.12 2.19 9.45
CA ILE A 10 -5.93 3.65 9.51
C ILE A 10 -7.06 4.37 8.79
N TYR A 11 -7.43 3.89 7.59
CA TYR A 11 -8.51 4.46 6.78
C TYR A 11 -9.84 4.45 7.52
N TRP A 12 -10.29 3.29 8.03
CA TRP A 12 -11.59 3.17 8.69
C TRP A 12 -11.64 3.85 10.06
N THR A 13 -10.50 3.93 10.76
CA THR A 13 -10.39 4.74 11.99
C THR A 13 -10.54 6.23 11.68
N SER A 14 -9.91 6.70 10.61
CA SER A 14 -10.02 8.10 10.17
C SER A 14 -11.43 8.41 9.65
N ALA A 15 -12.04 7.47 8.94
CA ALA A 15 -13.42 7.57 8.46
C ALA A 15 -14.42 7.63 9.61
N LEU A 16 -14.20 6.90 10.70
CA LEU A 16 -15.03 6.98 11.91
C LEU A 16 -14.99 8.37 12.55
N VAL A 17 -13.79 8.97 12.66
CA VAL A 17 -13.63 10.33 13.19
C VAL A 17 -14.34 11.35 12.30
N LEU A 18 -14.18 11.23 10.98
CA LEU A 18 -14.85 12.09 10.01
C LEU A 18 -16.38 11.94 10.08
N LEU A 19 -16.89 10.71 10.13
CA LEU A 19 -18.32 10.42 10.19
C LEU A 19 -18.93 10.94 11.49
N SER A 20 -18.24 10.76 12.62
CA SER A 20 -18.62 11.35 13.89
C SER A 20 -18.75 12.87 13.80
N GLY A 21 -17.82 13.55 13.13
CA GLY A 21 -17.89 15.00 12.89
C GLY A 21 -19.01 15.42 11.93
N ILE A 22 -19.43 14.57 11.00
CA ILE A 22 -20.63 14.83 10.19
C ILE A 22 -21.89 14.70 11.06
N PHE A 23 -21.95 13.66 11.89
CA PHE A 23 -23.13 13.34 12.69
C PHE A 23 -23.42 14.37 13.79
N THR A 24 -22.40 15.08 14.29
CA THR A 24 -22.62 16.22 15.21
C THR A 24 -23.48 17.32 14.59
N SER A 25 -23.53 17.42 13.27
CA SER A 25 -24.34 18.44 12.58
C SER A 25 -25.86 18.24 12.75
N PHE A 26 -26.30 17.04 13.16
CA PHE A 26 -27.72 16.71 13.33
C PHE A 26 -28.02 15.94 14.63
N THR A 27 -27.04 15.79 15.52
CA THR A 27 -27.20 15.14 16.83
C THR A 27 -26.97 16.16 17.94
N GLY A 28 -27.62 15.97 19.10
CA GLY A 28 -27.52 16.90 20.23
C GLY A 28 -26.18 16.89 20.97
N GLY A 29 -25.19 16.09 20.55
CA GLY A 29 -23.89 16.00 21.24
C GLY A 29 -22.83 15.18 20.52
N VAL A 30 -21.57 15.43 20.87
CA VAL A 30 -20.41 14.74 20.26
C VAL A 30 -20.38 13.25 20.59
N SER A 31 -20.71 12.89 21.84
CA SER A 31 -20.73 11.48 22.26
C SER A 31 -21.80 10.68 21.53
N THR A 32 -23.00 11.23 21.36
CA THR A 32 -24.09 10.56 20.63
C THR A 32 -23.75 10.44 19.14
N ALA A 33 -23.16 11.47 18.54
CA ALA A 33 -22.63 11.42 17.17
C ALA A 33 -21.61 10.29 16.98
N PHE A 34 -20.63 10.19 17.88
CA PHE A 34 -19.58 9.17 17.83
C PHE A 34 -20.15 7.75 17.98
N MET A 35 -21.08 7.56 18.93
CA MET A 35 -21.74 6.27 19.14
C MET A 35 -22.59 5.87 17.93
N LEU A 36 -23.34 6.80 17.34
CA LEU A 36 -24.09 6.55 16.12
C LEU A 36 -23.18 6.21 14.93
N ALA A 37 -22.08 6.96 14.74
CA ALA A 37 -21.11 6.67 13.69
C ALA A 37 -20.50 5.27 13.88
N THR A 38 -20.21 4.88 15.12
CA THR A 38 -19.71 3.54 15.46
C THR A 38 -20.75 2.46 15.16
N LEU A 39 -22.02 2.68 15.53
CA LEU A 39 -23.12 1.74 15.25
C LEU A 39 -23.42 1.60 13.75
N SER A 40 -23.16 2.64 12.96
CA SER A 40 -23.29 2.61 11.49
C SER A 40 -22.07 2.02 10.79
N LEU A 41 -20.90 1.94 11.43
CA LEU A 41 -19.65 1.48 10.78
C LEU A 41 -19.73 0.06 10.17
N PRO A 42 -20.42 -0.93 10.78
CA PRO A 42 -20.56 -2.26 10.19
C PRO A 42 -21.15 -2.26 8.77
N SER A 43 -22.06 -1.33 8.44
CA SER A 43 -22.62 -1.24 7.08
C SER A 43 -21.56 -0.86 6.05
N ALA A 44 -20.63 0.02 6.43
CA ALA A 44 -19.55 0.46 5.55
C ALA A 44 -18.46 -0.60 5.38
N LEU A 45 -18.14 -1.34 6.45
CA LEU A 45 -17.23 -2.49 6.37
C LEU A 45 -17.80 -3.60 5.48
N TRP A 46 -19.09 -3.91 5.62
CA TRP A 46 -19.79 -4.83 4.72
C TRP A 46 -19.76 -4.33 3.28
N GLY A 47 -20.14 -3.06 3.06
CA GLY A 47 -20.15 -2.45 1.74
C GLY A 47 -18.77 -2.50 1.07
N SER A 48 -17.71 -2.25 1.83
CA SER A 48 -16.32 -2.36 1.38
C SER A 48 -15.95 -3.78 0.96
N TRP A 49 -16.15 -4.75 1.87
CA TRP A 49 -15.84 -6.16 1.63
C TRP A 49 -16.60 -6.72 0.42
N ALA A 50 -17.92 -6.50 0.36
CA ALA A 50 -18.75 -6.99 -0.72
C ALA A 50 -18.42 -6.30 -2.06
N SER A 51 -18.12 -5.00 -2.06
CA SER A 51 -17.71 -4.28 -3.28
C SER A 51 -16.40 -4.83 -3.85
N MET A 52 -15.42 -5.12 -3.00
CA MET A 52 -14.15 -5.73 -3.42
C MET A 52 -14.36 -7.12 -4.00
N GLU A 53 -15.14 -7.97 -3.34
CA GLU A 53 -15.48 -9.32 -3.84
C GLU A 53 -16.19 -9.26 -5.21
N ILE A 54 -17.10 -8.31 -5.40
CA ILE A 54 -17.80 -8.10 -6.68
C ILE A 54 -16.82 -7.67 -7.78
N LEU A 55 -15.93 -6.73 -7.49
CA LEU A 55 -14.96 -6.21 -8.45
C LEU A 55 -13.89 -7.25 -8.81
N ASP A 56 -13.32 -7.93 -7.82
CA ASP A 56 -12.21 -8.87 -7.99
C ASP A 56 -12.66 -10.14 -8.72
N ARG A 57 -13.87 -10.64 -8.40
CA ARG A 57 -14.47 -11.78 -9.11
C ARG A 57 -15.28 -11.41 -10.34
N LYS A 58 -15.29 -10.14 -10.74
CA LYS A 58 -16.03 -9.61 -11.91
C LYS A 58 -17.49 -10.09 -11.94
N LYS A 59 -18.17 -10.02 -10.79
CA LYS A 59 -19.55 -10.50 -10.64
C LYS A 59 -20.52 -9.65 -11.50
N PRO A 60 -21.65 -10.23 -11.93
CA PRO A 60 -22.69 -9.48 -12.66
C PRO A 60 -23.20 -8.26 -11.90
N TRP A 61 -23.71 -7.26 -12.64
CA TRP A 61 -24.12 -5.97 -12.09
C TRP A 61 -25.17 -6.04 -10.98
N PHE A 62 -26.09 -7.02 -11.01
CA PHE A 62 -27.15 -7.16 -10.02
C PHE A 62 -26.62 -7.48 -8.60
N TYR A 63 -25.37 -7.94 -8.46
CA TYR A 63 -24.72 -8.08 -7.14
C TYR A 63 -24.56 -6.73 -6.41
N TRP A 64 -24.49 -5.62 -7.15
CA TRP A 64 -24.48 -4.28 -6.55
C TRP A 64 -25.81 -3.93 -5.87
N ILE A 65 -26.94 -4.46 -6.37
CA ILE A 65 -28.24 -4.32 -5.71
C ILE A 65 -28.22 -5.05 -4.36
N TYR A 66 -27.77 -6.31 -4.35
CA TYR A 66 -27.64 -7.09 -3.11
C TYR A 66 -26.69 -6.45 -2.11
N ASN A 67 -25.57 -5.88 -2.59
CA ASN A 67 -24.66 -5.12 -1.75
C ASN A 67 -25.35 -3.90 -1.11
N GLY A 68 -26.06 -3.09 -1.91
CA GLY A 68 -26.83 -1.95 -1.41
C GLY A 68 -27.88 -2.34 -0.37
N LEU A 69 -28.59 -3.45 -0.59
CA LEU A 69 -29.53 -4.00 0.39
C LEU A 69 -28.83 -4.43 1.69
N GLY A 70 -27.67 -5.07 1.60
CA GLY A 70 -26.88 -5.45 2.78
C GLY A 70 -26.38 -4.24 3.58
N VAL A 71 -25.92 -3.18 2.89
CA VAL A 71 -25.55 -1.91 3.51
C VAL A 71 -26.74 -1.29 4.24
N LEU A 72 -27.91 -1.21 3.60
CA LEU A 72 -29.11 -0.66 4.22
C LEU A 72 -29.56 -1.48 5.43
N TRP A 73 -29.55 -2.80 5.31
CA TRP A 73 -29.96 -3.70 6.38
C TRP A 73 -29.10 -3.51 7.64
N LEU A 74 -27.78 -3.50 7.49
CA LEU A 74 -26.85 -3.26 8.61
C LEU A 74 -26.95 -1.82 9.13
N SER A 75 -27.12 -0.84 8.24
CA SER A 75 -27.29 0.57 8.64
C SER A 75 -28.53 0.73 9.51
N TYR A 76 -29.65 0.10 9.16
CA TYR A 76 -30.89 0.19 9.93
C TYR A 76 -30.84 -0.63 11.22
N ILE A 77 -30.11 -1.74 11.27
CA ILE A 77 -29.81 -2.40 12.56
C ILE A 77 -29.06 -1.45 13.49
N GLY A 78 -28.03 -0.77 12.98
CA GLY A 78 -27.29 0.23 13.74
C GLY A 78 -28.18 1.40 14.19
N ALA A 79 -29.05 1.90 13.29
CA ALA A 79 -29.99 2.97 13.60
C ALA A 79 -31.03 2.56 14.64
N ILE A 80 -31.60 1.35 14.56
CA ILE A 80 -32.55 0.81 15.54
C ILE A 80 -31.85 0.60 16.89
N ALA A 81 -30.62 0.09 16.89
CA ALA A 81 -29.83 -0.04 18.11
C ALA A 81 -29.56 1.33 18.75
N GLY A 82 -29.22 2.35 17.95
CA GLY A 82 -29.07 3.73 18.41
C GLY A 82 -30.38 4.31 18.94
N TYR A 83 -31.49 4.12 18.22
CA TYR A 83 -32.83 4.57 18.62
C TYR A 83 -33.24 4.01 19.98
N TRP A 84 -32.94 2.73 20.23
CA TRP A 84 -33.23 2.07 21.50
C TRP A 84 -32.26 2.49 22.61
N PHE A 85 -30.95 2.46 22.35
CA PHE A 85 -29.92 2.62 23.38
C PHE A 85 -29.58 4.08 23.71
N LEU A 86 -29.65 4.99 22.73
CA LEU A 86 -29.23 6.38 22.87
C LEU A 86 -30.40 7.36 23.00
N PHE A 87 -31.54 7.02 22.41
CA PHE A 87 -32.71 7.91 22.32
C PHE A 87 -33.93 7.40 23.08
N GLU A 88 -33.82 6.26 23.79
CA GLU A 88 -34.88 5.72 24.64
C GLU A 88 -36.22 5.54 23.91
N LEU A 89 -36.18 5.23 22.60
CA LEU A 89 -37.35 5.10 21.74
C LEU A 89 -38.19 6.39 21.62
N ASP A 90 -37.59 7.57 21.83
CA ASP A 90 -38.22 8.88 21.60
C ASP A 90 -38.09 9.28 20.12
N PRO A 91 -39.21 9.30 19.35
CA PRO A 91 -39.18 9.63 17.93
C PRO A 91 -38.75 11.07 17.64
N GLU A 92 -38.96 12.00 18.57
CA GLU A 92 -38.66 13.42 18.35
C GLU A 92 -37.17 13.72 18.46
N ARG A 93 -36.42 12.88 19.19
CA ARG A 93 -34.97 13.05 19.38
C ARG A 93 -34.14 12.33 18.32
N PHE A 94 -34.70 11.33 17.65
CA PHE A 94 -33.94 10.53 16.69
C PHE A 94 -33.70 11.29 15.38
N PRO A 95 -32.46 11.34 14.87
CA PRO A 95 -32.18 12.04 13.62
C PRO A 95 -32.86 11.39 12.41
N SER A 96 -33.85 12.07 11.83
CA SER A 96 -34.58 11.59 10.64
C SER A 96 -33.68 11.35 9.42
N VAL A 97 -32.54 12.04 9.35
CA VAL A 97 -31.52 11.85 8.30
C VAL A 97 -31.01 10.40 8.27
N LEU A 98 -30.89 9.73 9.42
CA LEU A 98 -30.44 8.33 9.50
C LEU A 98 -31.47 7.32 9.00
N VAL A 99 -32.75 7.71 8.93
CA VAL A 99 -33.83 6.90 8.36
C VAL A 99 -33.85 7.00 6.83
N ASN A 100 -33.19 8.01 6.25
CA ASN A 100 -33.17 8.17 4.80
C ASN A 100 -32.21 7.15 4.14
N PRO A 101 -32.70 6.21 3.32
CA PRO A 101 -31.84 5.20 2.67
C PRO A 101 -30.81 5.83 1.76
N MET A 102 -31.12 6.98 1.14
CA MET A 102 -30.19 7.68 0.26
C MET A 102 -29.00 8.24 1.04
N PHE A 103 -29.22 8.69 2.27
CA PHE A 103 -28.13 9.16 3.12
C PHE A 103 -27.16 8.01 3.44
N ALA A 104 -27.71 6.88 3.90
CA ALA A 104 -26.92 5.68 4.23
C ALA A 104 -26.08 5.18 3.05
N LEU A 105 -26.69 5.08 1.86
CA LEU A 105 -26.00 4.68 0.64
C LEU A 105 -24.98 5.70 0.18
N PHE A 106 -25.27 6.99 0.32
CA PHE A 106 -24.38 8.07 -0.14
C PHE A 106 -23.08 8.10 0.66
N TRP A 107 -23.14 8.22 1.99
CA TRP A 107 -21.91 8.33 2.79
C TRP A 107 -21.12 7.02 2.76
N THR A 108 -21.81 5.87 2.78
CA THR A 108 -21.16 4.56 2.67
C THR A 108 -20.49 4.40 1.31
N GLY A 109 -21.22 4.69 0.23
CA GLY A 109 -20.71 4.60 -1.13
C GLY A 109 -19.51 5.52 -1.36
N ALA A 110 -19.55 6.75 -0.86
CA ALA A 110 -18.46 7.71 -0.96
C ALA A 110 -17.17 7.21 -0.27
N LEU A 111 -17.29 6.69 0.97
CA LEU A 111 -16.13 6.15 1.70
C LEU A 111 -15.60 4.86 1.05
N VAL A 112 -16.48 3.93 0.69
CA VAL A 112 -16.07 2.68 0.04
C VAL A 112 -15.38 2.97 -1.31
N PHE A 113 -15.93 3.88 -2.11
CA PHE A 113 -15.32 4.29 -3.37
C PHE A 113 -13.95 4.93 -3.16
N ALA A 114 -13.82 5.83 -2.18
CA ALA A 114 -12.54 6.45 -1.85
C ALA A 114 -11.50 5.41 -1.40
N GLN A 115 -11.89 4.47 -0.52
CA GLN A 115 -11.03 3.36 -0.10
C GLN A 115 -10.54 2.54 -1.30
N ILE A 116 -11.46 2.05 -2.15
CA ILE A 116 -11.12 1.21 -3.30
C ILE A 116 -10.20 1.96 -4.27
N THR A 117 -10.46 3.24 -4.52
CA THR A 117 -9.64 4.06 -5.42
C THR A 117 -8.22 4.22 -4.89
N ILE A 118 -8.07 4.48 -3.58
CA ILE A 118 -6.76 4.64 -2.95
C ILE A 118 -6.03 3.29 -2.90
N GLU A 119 -6.70 2.20 -2.51
CA GLU A 119 -6.10 0.86 -2.49
C GLU A 119 -5.61 0.45 -3.87
N ARG A 120 -6.39 0.70 -4.93
CA ARG A 120 -5.98 0.37 -6.31
C ARG A 120 -4.82 1.23 -6.79
N LYS A 121 -4.78 2.51 -6.43
CA LYS A 121 -3.63 3.39 -6.74
C LYS A 121 -2.38 2.93 -6.02
N ASN A 122 -2.46 2.71 -4.71
CA ASN A 122 -1.32 2.25 -3.90
C ASN A 122 -0.82 0.89 -4.38
N TYR A 123 -1.72 -0.04 -4.71
CA TYR A 123 -1.35 -1.35 -5.26
C TYR A 123 -0.74 -1.23 -6.65
N ALA A 124 -1.23 -0.31 -7.49
CA ALA A 124 -0.64 -0.05 -8.80
C ALA A 124 0.74 0.62 -8.70
N GLU A 125 0.97 1.48 -7.72
CA GLU A 125 2.29 2.06 -7.41
C GLU A 125 3.23 1.01 -6.84
N GLU A 126 2.76 0.12 -5.96
CA GLU A 126 3.53 -1.00 -5.41
C GLU A 126 3.90 -2.02 -6.49
N LEU A 127 3.00 -2.27 -7.45
CA LEU A 127 3.25 -3.13 -8.61
C LEU A 127 3.92 -2.43 -9.78
N ALA A 128 4.09 -1.10 -9.75
CA ALA A 128 4.84 -0.38 -10.77
C ALA A 128 6.32 -0.72 -10.58
N GLU A 129 6.71 -1.92 -11.05
CA GLU A 129 8.11 -2.30 -11.18
C GLU A 129 8.80 -1.19 -11.98
N ILE A 130 9.71 -0.47 -11.33
CA ILE A 130 10.56 0.49 -12.03
C ILE A 130 11.41 -0.34 -12.97
N PHE A 131 11.26 -0.16 -14.28
CA PHE A 131 12.07 -0.86 -15.27
C PHE A 131 13.28 -0.03 -15.66
N ILE A 132 14.41 -0.71 -15.86
CA ILE A 132 15.58 -0.13 -16.48
C ILE A 132 15.80 -0.72 -17.87
N GLU A 133 16.01 0.17 -18.83
CA GLU A 133 16.33 -0.19 -20.21
C GLU A 133 17.80 0.11 -20.51
N PHE A 134 18.48 -0.90 -21.07
CA PHE A 134 19.87 -0.80 -21.48
C PHE A 134 20.17 -1.74 -22.65
N THR A 135 21.27 -1.48 -23.34
CA THR A 135 21.71 -2.33 -24.45
C THR A 135 22.70 -3.38 -23.95
N SER A 136 22.42 -4.63 -24.28
CA SER A 136 23.29 -5.79 -24.08
C SER A 136 23.42 -6.53 -25.39
N GLU A 137 24.66 -6.77 -25.85
CA GLU A 137 24.93 -7.50 -27.11
C GLU A 137 24.12 -6.99 -28.32
N ARG A 138 24.02 -5.67 -28.49
CA ARG A 138 23.24 -5.00 -29.57
C ARG A 138 21.72 -5.21 -29.50
N LYS A 139 21.19 -5.75 -28.40
CA LYS A 139 19.74 -5.86 -28.14
C LYS A 139 19.33 -4.94 -27.00
N ALA A 140 18.17 -4.33 -27.12
CA ALA A 140 17.55 -3.62 -26.00
C ALA A 140 17.03 -4.66 -25.00
N VAL A 141 17.48 -4.54 -23.75
CA VAL A 141 17.04 -5.38 -22.63
C VAL A 141 16.31 -4.48 -21.64
N ARG A 142 15.14 -4.92 -21.22
CA ARG A 142 14.33 -4.26 -20.21
C ARG A 142 14.22 -5.18 -19.00
N VAL A 143 14.70 -4.71 -17.85
CA VAL A 143 14.74 -5.49 -16.60
C VAL A 143 14.03 -4.72 -15.50
N ALA A 144 13.26 -5.40 -14.66
CA ALA A 144 12.69 -4.81 -13.46
C ALA A 144 13.81 -4.52 -12.45
N LEU A 145 13.91 -3.29 -11.96
CA LEU A 145 15.01 -2.80 -11.11
C LEU A 145 15.10 -3.59 -9.80
N ASN A 146 13.97 -4.04 -9.26
CA ASN A 146 13.89 -4.95 -8.12
C ASN A 146 14.49 -6.35 -8.40
N ARG A 147 14.73 -6.77 -9.65
CA ARG A 147 15.38 -8.05 -9.99
C ARG A 147 16.88 -7.93 -10.17
N VAL A 148 17.40 -6.70 -10.25
CA VAL A 148 18.84 -6.47 -10.36
C VAL A 148 19.44 -6.60 -8.96
N LEU A 149 20.34 -7.58 -8.81
CA LEU A 149 21.04 -7.87 -7.56
C LEU A 149 22.19 -6.89 -7.35
N TYR A 150 23.05 -6.78 -8.36
CA TYR A 150 24.20 -5.88 -8.37
C TYR A 150 24.71 -5.66 -9.79
N VAL A 151 25.52 -4.62 -9.96
CA VAL A 151 26.27 -4.33 -11.18
C VAL A 151 27.75 -4.44 -10.87
N GLU A 152 28.43 -5.29 -11.63
CA GLU A 152 29.87 -5.53 -11.54
C GLU A 152 30.57 -4.83 -12.70
N SER A 153 31.60 -4.04 -12.42
CA SER A 153 32.49 -3.50 -13.45
C SER A 153 33.61 -4.49 -13.75
N ARG A 154 33.74 -4.88 -15.01
CA ARG A 154 34.92 -5.55 -15.58
C ARG A 154 35.68 -4.56 -16.45
N ASP A 155 36.90 -4.93 -16.86
CA ASP A 155 37.87 -4.00 -17.47
C ASP A 155 37.26 -3.13 -18.58
N THR A 156 36.49 -3.73 -19.50
CA THR A 156 35.95 -3.06 -20.68
C THR A 156 34.42 -2.98 -20.73
N PHE A 157 33.71 -3.61 -19.79
CA PHE A 157 32.25 -3.68 -19.76
C PHE A 157 31.73 -3.86 -18.33
N THR A 158 30.45 -3.60 -18.10
CA THR A 158 29.78 -3.91 -16.84
C THR A 158 28.83 -5.12 -17.02
N LEU A 159 28.60 -5.85 -15.95
CA LEU A 159 27.64 -6.95 -15.88
C LEU A 159 26.51 -6.55 -14.94
N VAL A 160 25.30 -6.57 -15.44
CA VAL A 160 24.08 -6.45 -14.63
C VAL A 160 23.67 -7.86 -14.21
N HIS A 161 23.78 -8.18 -12.93
CA HIS A 161 23.50 -9.51 -12.38
C HIS A 161 22.06 -9.59 -11.86
N LEU A 162 21.34 -10.62 -12.30
CA LEU A 162 20.04 -11.07 -11.78
C LEU A 162 20.23 -12.47 -11.15
N GLU A 163 19.19 -13.05 -10.54
CA GLU A 163 19.27 -14.37 -9.89
C GLU A 163 19.76 -15.49 -10.81
N GLU A 164 19.23 -15.57 -12.04
CA GLU A 164 19.51 -16.70 -12.94
C GLU A 164 20.42 -16.34 -14.12
N MET A 165 20.67 -15.04 -14.35
CA MET A 165 21.40 -14.58 -15.52
C MET A 165 22.06 -13.22 -15.34
N SER A 166 23.05 -12.93 -16.18
CA SER A 166 23.75 -11.65 -16.20
C SER A 166 23.78 -11.07 -17.61
N TYR A 167 23.65 -9.75 -17.71
CA TYR A 167 23.68 -9.04 -18.99
C TYR A 167 24.93 -8.16 -19.10
N PRO A 168 25.82 -8.40 -20.09
CA PRO A 168 26.95 -7.54 -20.36
C PRO A 168 26.51 -6.25 -21.05
N THR A 169 27.00 -5.11 -20.57
CA THR A 169 26.68 -3.80 -21.13
C THR A 169 27.92 -2.90 -21.17
N THR A 170 27.94 -1.98 -22.13
CA THR A 170 29.05 -1.03 -22.32
C THR A 170 28.94 0.20 -21.44
N ARG A 171 27.82 0.37 -20.70
CA ARG A 171 27.69 1.44 -19.71
C ARG A 171 28.73 1.26 -18.60
N SER A 172 29.33 2.36 -18.19
CA SER A 172 30.27 2.40 -17.07
C SER A 172 29.53 2.25 -15.74
N ILE A 173 30.22 1.77 -14.71
CA ILE A 173 29.65 1.68 -13.36
C ILE A 173 29.27 3.05 -12.78
N LYS A 174 29.90 4.13 -13.27
CA LYS A 174 29.56 5.50 -12.88
C LYS A 174 28.19 5.90 -13.42
N GLU A 175 27.95 5.66 -14.70
CA GLU A 175 26.62 5.89 -15.31
C GLU A 175 25.57 5.02 -14.62
N TRP A 176 25.89 3.77 -14.29
CA TRP A 176 24.97 2.93 -13.52
C TRP A 176 24.65 3.50 -12.15
N SER A 177 25.63 4.06 -11.43
CA SER A 177 25.37 4.69 -10.13
C SER A 177 24.55 5.98 -10.20
N GLU A 178 24.49 6.62 -11.37
CA GLU A 178 23.66 7.81 -11.60
C GLU A 178 22.22 7.43 -11.98
N VAL A 179 22.02 6.30 -12.69
CA VAL A 179 20.70 5.85 -13.14
C VAL A 179 20.00 4.94 -12.12
N LEU A 180 20.75 4.14 -11.37
CA LEU A 180 20.20 3.23 -10.36
C LEU A 180 20.12 3.92 -8.99
N GLU A 181 19.10 4.75 -8.83
CA GLU A 181 18.78 5.34 -7.53
C GLU A 181 18.49 4.24 -6.50
N GLY A 182 19.03 4.40 -5.29
CA GLY A 182 18.90 3.42 -4.20
C GLY A 182 19.97 2.32 -4.19
N PHE A 183 20.78 2.17 -5.25
CA PHE A 183 21.91 1.23 -5.23
C PHE A 183 23.09 1.84 -4.47
N ILE A 184 23.81 1.00 -3.72
CA ILE A 184 24.96 1.41 -2.92
C ILE A 184 26.26 0.91 -3.53
N ARG A 185 27.27 1.78 -3.59
CA ARG A 185 28.59 1.40 -4.09
C ARG A 185 29.38 0.78 -2.95
N THR A 186 29.72 -0.51 -3.07
CA THR A 186 30.46 -1.27 -2.04
C THR A 186 31.94 -1.40 -2.41
N HIS A 187 32.27 -1.38 -3.70
CA HIS A 187 33.62 -1.44 -4.21
C HIS A 187 33.77 -0.53 -5.44
N ARG A 188 35.01 -0.24 -5.85
CA ARG A 188 35.24 0.55 -7.08
C ARG A 188 34.60 -0.09 -8.32
N SER A 189 34.46 -1.41 -8.30
CA SER A 189 33.88 -2.25 -9.34
C SER A 189 32.53 -2.87 -8.97
N MET A 190 31.90 -2.48 -7.85
CA MET A 190 30.67 -3.12 -7.40
C MET A 190 29.63 -2.10 -6.93
N LEU A 191 28.43 -2.21 -7.49
CA LEU A 191 27.26 -1.41 -7.18
C LEU A 191 26.11 -2.36 -6.83
N VAL A 192 25.61 -2.32 -5.60
CA VAL A 192 24.76 -3.38 -5.02
C VAL A 192 23.37 -2.84 -4.72
N ASN A 193 22.34 -3.65 -4.96
CA ASN A 193 21.00 -3.35 -4.51
C ASN A 193 20.84 -3.73 -3.02
N PRO A 194 20.66 -2.77 -2.10
CA PRO A 194 20.55 -3.06 -0.67
C PRO A 194 19.35 -3.94 -0.32
N THR A 195 18.26 -3.93 -1.12
CA THR A 195 17.06 -4.75 -0.83
C THR A 195 17.32 -6.25 -0.88
N HIS A 196 18.41 -6.66 -1.54
CA HIS A 196 18.79 -8.06 -1.72
C HIS A 196 19.84 -8.54 -0.73
N VAL A 197 20.28 -7.66 0.18
CA VAL A 197 21.31 -7.92 1.17
C VAL A 197 20.68 -8.58 2.40
N VAL A 198 21.20 -9.76 2.78
CA VAL A 198 20.77 -10.49 3.98
C VAL A 198 21.73 -10.35 5.15
N GLY A 199 22.95 -9.88 4.88
CA GLY A 199 23.95 -9.64 5.91
C GLY A 199 25.06 -8.74 5.41
N HIS A 200 25.64 -7.96 6.29
CA HIS A 200 26.76 -7.09 5.97
C HIS A 200 27.84 -7.18 7.04
N SER A 201 29.08 -6.92 6.62
CA SER A 201 30.23 -6.84 7.49
C SER A 201 31.12 -5.71 6.99
N SER A 202 32.16 -5.38 7.76
CA SER A 202 33.11 -4.35 7.36
C SER A 202 33.94 -4.66 6.10
N ALA A 203 33.94 -5.91 5.65
CA ALA A 203 34.76 -6.39 4.53
C ALA A 203 33.95 -6.96 3.36
N LYS A 204 32.68 -7.33 3.59
CA LYS A 204 31.81 -7.94 2.57
C LYS A 204 30.33 -7.71 2.87
N VAL A 205 29.52 -7.78 1.82
CA VAL A 205 28.06 -7.83 1.84
C VAL A 205 27.61 -9.19 1.32
N VAL A 206 26.59 -9.77 1.93
CA VAL A 206 26.05 -11.09 1.57
C VAL A 206 24.65 -10.91 1.00
N LEU A 207 24.42 -11.43 -0.20
CA LEU A 207 23.12 -11.41 -0.88
C LEU A 207 22.27 -12.63 -0.50
N HIS A 208 20.96 -12.54 -0.69
CA HIS A 208 20.04 -13.67 -0.46
C HIS A 208 20.32 -14.88 -1.37
N THR A 209 20.97 -14.67 -2.53
CA THR A 209 21.46 -15.74 -3.41
C THR A 209 22.63 -16.52 -2.82
N GLY A 210 23.26 -16.01 -1.76
CA GLY A 210 24.48 -16.54 -1.15
C GLY A 210 25.77 -15.89 -1.69
N ASP A 211 25.68 -14.98 -2.66
CA ASP A 211 26.85 -14.29 -3.20
C ASP A 211 27.48 -13.34 -2.17
N GLU A 212 28.82 -13.38 -2.06
CA GLU A 212 29.59 -12.49 -1.20
C GLU A 212 30.30 -11.42 -2.02
N LEU A 213 29.89 -10.17 -1.84
CA LEU A 213 30.43 -9.02 -2.57
C LEU A 213 31.40 -8.23 -1.68
N PRO A 214 32.61 -7.87 -2.17
CA PRO A 214 33.62 -7.20 -1.35
C PRO A 214 33.24 -5.76 -1.02
N VAL A 215 33.61 -5.31 0.18
CA VAL A 215 33.54 -3.91 0.61
C VAL A 215 34.95 -3.33 0.67
N SER A 216 35.20 -2.26 -0.08
CA SER A 216 36.49 -1.58 -0.03
C SER A 216 36.60 -0.67 1.20
N ARG A 217 37.83 -0.40 1.65
CA ARG A 217 38.10 0.54 2.74
C ARG A 217 37.48 1.92 2.51
N THR A 218 37.45 2.37 1.25
CA THR A 218 36.88 3.67 0.86
C THR A 218 35.37 3.71 1.04
N TYR A 219 34.67 2.61 0.75
CA TYR A 219 33.20 2.55 0.79
C TYR A 219 32.64 2.00 2.10
N LYS A 220 33.52 1.54 3.02
CA LYS A 220 33.14 0.93 4.30
C LYS A 220 32.23 1.82 5.16
N GLU A 221 32.55 3.10 5.29
CA GLU A 221 31.73 4.03 6.10
C GLU A 221 30.36 4.28 5.46
N GLN A 222 30.28 4.38 4.13
CA GLN A 222 29.01 4.55 3.40
C GLN A 222 28.09 3.33 3.59
N VAL A 223 28.64 2.12 3.45
CA VAL A 223 27.90 0.87 3.67
C VAL A 223 27.40 0.80 5.10
N LYS A 224 28.26 1.11 6.08
CA LYS A 224 27.90 1.11 7.49
C LYS A 224 26.81 2.12 7.81
N SER A 225 26.90 3.36 7.30
CA SER A 225 25.89 4.38 7.54
C SER A 225 24.53 4.02 6.95
N HIS A 226 24.51 3.37 5.78
CA HIS A 226 23.28 2.99 5.11
C HIS A 226 22.51 1.93 5.90
N PHE A 227 23.17 0.85 6.32
CA PHE A 227 22.52 -0.22 7.06
C PHE A 227 22.27 0.12 8.55
N ALA A 228 22.99 1.09 9.12
CA ALA A 228 22.74 1.53 10.50
C ALA A 228 21.53 2.46 10.65
N SER A 229 21.01 3.02 9.55
CA SER A 229 19.81 3.89 9.56
C SER A 229 18.49 3.15 9.33
N GLU A 230 18.54 1.86 9.01
CA GLU A 230 17.36 1.02 8.72
C GLU A 230 16.99 0.05 9.88
N ASP A 231 17.83 -0.06 10.91
CA ASP A 231 17.57 -0.75 12.19
C ASP A 231 16.97 0.20 13.25
#